data_AF-A0A399YRD6-F1
#
_entry.id   AF-A0A399YRD6-F1
#
_cell.length_a   1.000
_cell.length_b   1.000
_cell.length_c   1.000
_cell.angle_alpha   90.00
_cell.angle_beta   90.00
_cell.angle_gamma   90.00
#
_symmetry.space_group_name_H-M   'P 1'
#
loop_
_entity.id
_entity.type
_entity.pdbx_description
1 polymer ?
#
loop_
_entity_poly.entity_id
_entity_poly.type
_entity_poly.pdbx_seq_one_letter_code
_entity_poly.pdbx_strand_id
1 'polypeptide(L)'
;MVKPVILTLDDEPQVLNAVGRDLRAYFRGDYRIVSASNGKDALDALQQLKQRNAPVALFLVDQRMPQMTGVEFLTEAQKIYPDARKVLLTAYADTEAAIASINTVGLDYYLMKPWDPPEEKLYPILDDLLSDWWATTPLPFEGIRVAGALWSPTSHNVKDFLARNRIPYQWLDIEKDKEAQALVEGMFPAGGVRLPVVFFADGSSLVEPNLADLAAKAGLQTSANAPFYDMIIIGGGPSGLGAAVYGASEGLATVMIEREATGGQAGTSSRIENYLGFPKGLSGSDLATRAVAQARRLGAELLTAREVTGVRVEDPYRYVTLNDGTELGCRALVVATGVRTQKLDAPGVAELTGAGIYYGAALTEAASYRGEHIIVVGGANSAGQGAMFFSRYASKVTMLVRSTSLSKSMSQYLIDQIAGTD
;
A
#
# COMPACT_ATOMS: atom_id res chain seq x y z
N MET A 1 -2.40 -4.85 14.11
CA MET A 1 -3.39 -5.87 13.74
C MET A 1 -4.78 -5.40 14.09
N VAL A 2 -5.58 -5.17 13.05
CA VAL A 2 -7.02 -4.96 13.12
C VAL A 2 -7.61 -6.24 13.69
N LYS A 3 -8.34 -6.10 14.80
CA LYS A 3 -9.01 -7.23 15.44
C LYS A 3 -10.07 -7.78 14.50
N PRO A 4 -10.02 -9.07 14.11
CA PRO A 4 -11.10 -9.67 13.34
C PRO A 4 -12.43 -9.56 14.08
N VAL A 5 -13.50 -9.52 13.31
CA VAL A 5 -14.84 -9.32 13.84
C VAL A 5 -15.47 -10.67 14.18
N ILE A 6 -16.06 -10.76 15.38
CA ILE A 6 -17.09 -11.73 15.70
C ILE A 6 -18.42 -10.99 15.62
N LEU A 7 -19.28 -11.38 14.67
CA LEU A 7 -20.61 -10.81 14.53
C LEU A 7 -21.62 -11.73 15.21
N THR A 8 -22.36 -11.18 16.17
CA THR A 8 -23.49 -11.85 16.80
C THR A 8 -24.81 -11.22 16.37
N LEU A 9 -25.80 -12.05 16.06
CA LEU A 9 -27.09 -11.64 15.54
C LEU A 9 -28.20 -12.45 16.23
N ASP A 10 -29.10 -11.76 16.92
CA ASP A 10 -30.29 -12.34 17.59
C ASP A 10 -31.34 -11.23 17.75
N ASP A 11 -32.61 -11.51 17.47
CA ASP A 11 -33.70 -10.54 17.55
C ASP A 11 -34.21 -10.29 18.97
N GLU A 12 -33.93 -11.21 19.91
CA GLU A 12 -34.29 -11.08 21.30
C GLU A 12 -33.23 -10.25 22.07
N PRO A 13 -33.57 -9.04 22.55
CA PRO A 13 -32.58 -8.14 23.15
C PRO A 13 -31.88 -8.73 24.39
N GLN A 14 -32.56 -9.60 25.13
CA GLN A 14 -31.99 -10.24 26.32
C GLN A 14 -30.88 -11.22 25.94
N VAL A 15 -31.13 -12.03 24.90
CA VAL A 15 -30.15 -12.99 24.38
C VAL A 15 -28.98 -12.26 23.73
N LEU A 16 -29.23 -11.29 22.86
CA LEU A 16 -28.19 -10.52 22.20
C LEU A 16 -27.25 -9.83 23.20
N ASN A 17 -27.82 -9.29 24.28
CA ASN A 17 -27.03 -8.68 25.36
C ASN A 17 -26.22 -9.70 26.17
N ALA A 18 -26.79 -10.89 26.43
CA ALA A 18 -26.08 -11.96 27.13
C ALA A 18 -24.90 -12.47 26.31
N VAL A 19 -25.14 -12.88 25.04
CA VAL A 19 -24.08 -13.31 24.11
C VAL A 19 -23.04 -12.21 23.93
N GLY A 20 -23.47 -10.98 23.68
CA GLY A 20 -22.56 -9.84 23.50
C GLY A 20 -21.71 -9.55 24.73
N ARG A 21 -22.24 -9.75 25.94
CA ARG A 21 -21.49 -9.61 27.20
C ARG A 21 -20.45 -10.72 27.32
N ASP A 22 -20.84 -11.98 27.13
CA ASP A 22 -19.98 -13.14 27.31
C ASP A 22 -18.84 -13.12 26.26
N LEU A 23 -19.16 -12.81 24.99
CA LEU A 23 -18.16 -12.62 23.93
C LEU A 23 -17.17 -11.50 24.26
N ARG A 24 -17.64 -10.35 24.80
CA ARG A 24 -16.74 -9.25 25.18
C ARG A 24 -15.92 -9.59 26.42
N ALA A 25 -16.42 -10.42 27.33
CA ALA A 25 -15.69 -10.82 28.51
C ALA A 25 -14.44 -11.65 28.14
N TYR A 26 -14.58 -12.57 27.19
CA TYR A 26 -13.53 -13.50 26.79
C TYR A 26 -12.69 -13.02 25.59
N PHE A 27 -13.34 -12.54 24.51
CA PHE A 27 -12.68 -12.33 23.21
C PHE A 27 -12.25 -10.89 22.90
N ARG A 28 -12.58 -9.89 23.74
CA ARG A 28 -12.26 -8.47 23.44
C ARG A 28 -10.76 -8.18 23.27
N GLY A 29 -9.90 -9.06 23.77
CA GLY A 29 -8.44 -8.96 23.66
C GLY A 29 -7.99 -8.99 22.19
N ASP A 30 -8.55 -9.91 21.41
CA ASP A 30 -8.09 -10.24 20.06
C ASP A 30 -9.15 -9.96 18.99
N TYR A 31 -10.42 -9.86 19.37
CA TYR A 31 -11.54 -9.69 18.46
C TYR A 31 -12.34 -8.42 18.75
N ARG A 32 -12.97 -7.89 17.69
CA ARG A 32 -13.99 -6.85 17.79
C ARG A 32 -15.36 -7.50 17.76
N ILE A 33 -16.19 -7.22 18.77
CA ILE A 33 -17.55 -7.76 18.84
C ILE A 33 -18.51 -6.77 18.17
N VAL A 34 -19.23 -7.24 17.15
CA VAL A 34 -20.30 -6.51 16.48
C VAL A 34 -21.61 -7.22 16.77
N SER A 35 -22.63 -6.47 17.17
CA SER A 35 -23.95 -7.02 17.51
C SER A 35 -25.00 -6.38 16.62
N ALA A 36 -25.93 -7.17 16.10
CA ALA A 36 -27.07 -6.72 15.32
C ALA A 36 -28.36 -7.40 15.81
N SER A 37 -29.50 -6.71 15.72
CA SER A 37 -30.80 -7.22 16.17
C SER A 37 -31.72 -7.70 15.05
N ASN A 38 -31.29 -7.56 13.79
CA ASN A 38 -32.01 -8.08 12.63
C ASN A 38 -31.04 -8.32 11.47
N GLY A 39 -31.44 -9.21 10.55
CA GLY A 39 -30.58 -9.65 9.44
C GLY A 39 -30.21 -8.53 8.46
N LYS A 40 -31.08 -7.53 8.25
CA LYS A 40 -30.81 -6.43 7.33
C LYS A 40 -29.68 -5.55 7.86
N ASP A 41 -29.77 -5.12 9.12
CA ASP A 41 -28.74 -4.29 9.76
C ASP A 41 -27.39 -5.05 9.84
N ALA A 42 -27.43 -6.37 10.03
CA ALA A 42 -26.25 -7.21 10.01
C ALA A 42 -25.59 -7.24 8.61
N LEU A 43 -26.36 -7.38 7.53
CA LEU A 43 -25.83 -7.36 6.17
C LEU A 43 -25.24 -5.99 5.80
N ASP A 44 -25.90 -4.90 6.20
CA ASP A 44 -25.38 -3.53 6.00
C ASP A 44 -24.06 -3.34 6.76
N ALA A 45 -23.95 -3.87 7.99
CA ALA A 45 -22.71 -3.87 8.75
C ALA A 45 -21.59 -4.66 8.05
N LEU A 46 -21.91 -5.81 7.44
CA LEU A 46 -20.93 -6.60 6.68
C LEU A 46 -20.41 -5.87 5.45
N GLN A 47 -21.27 -5.14 4.74
CA GLN A 47 -20.84 -4.31 3.61
C GLN A 47 -19.87 -3.21 4.06
N GLN A 48 -20.18 -2.52 5.18
CA GLN A 48 -19.28 -1.51 5.74
C GLN A 48 -17.94 -2.10 6.22
N LEU A 49 -17.96 -3.29 6.82
CA LEU A 49 -16.75 -4.00 7.22
C LEU A 49 -15.91 -4.39 5.99
N LYS A 50 -16.54 -4.87 4.91
CA LYS A 50 -15.83 -5.27 3.68
C LYS A 50 -15.21 -4.06 2.99
N GLN A 51 -15.91 -2.93 2.93
CA GLN A 51 -15.36 -1.66 2.43
C GLN A 51 -14.11 -1.22 3.22
N ARG A 52 -14.11 -1.43 4.54
CA ARG A 52 -12.98 -1.13 5.43
C ARG A 52 -11.91 -2.22 5.46
N ASN A 53 -12.05 -3.29 4.68
CA ASN A 53 -11.15 -4.44 4.68
C ASN A 53 -11.00 -5.10 6.06
N ALA A 54 -12.03 -5.01 6.88
CA ALA A 54 -12.05 -5.63 8.19
C ALA A 54 -12.37 -7.12 8.02
N PRO A 55 -11.51 -8.05 8.52
CA PRO A 55 -11.83 -9.46 8.46
C PRO A 55 -12.96 -9.80 9.43
N VAL A 56 -13.85 -10.69 9.01
CA VAL A 56 -14.85 -11.32 9.89
C VAL A 56 -14.41 -12.76 10.09
N ALA A 57 -14.20 -13.13 11.35
CA ALA A 57 -13.72 -14.46 11.71
C ALA A 57 -14.87 -15.44 11.96
N LEU A 58 -15.97 -14.96 12.57
CA LEU A 58 -17.07 -15.82 12.98
C LEU A 58 -18.41 -15.09 12.99
N PHE A 59 -19.44 -15.78 12.52
CA PHE A 59 -20.85 -15.46 12.66
C PHE A 59 -21.48 -16.34 13.75
N LEU A 60 -22.14 -15.72 14.73
CA LEU A 60 -22.90 -16.40 15.77
C LEU A 60 -24.36 -15.91 15.72
N VAL A 61 -25.23 -16.71 15.11
CA VAL A 61 -26.52 -16.23 14.59
C VAL A 61 -27.68 -17.05 15.11
N ASP A 62 -28.73 -16.41 15.62
CA ASP A 62 -29.98 -17.09 15.97
C ASP A 62 -30.71 -17.66 14.76
N GLN A 63 -31.32 -18.83 14.93
CA GLN A 63 -32.05 -19.46 13.85
C GLN A 63 -33.40 -18.79 13.56
N ARG A 64 -34.15 -18.40 14.60
CA ARG A 64 -35.56 -18.01 14.50
C ARG A 64 -35.74 -16.52 14.70
N MET A 65 -35.38 -15.76 13.68
CA MET A 65 -35.57 -14.32 13.66
C MET A 65 -36.72 -13.91 12.72
N PRO A 66 -37.47 -12.84 13.03
CA PRO A 66 -38.45 -12.25 12.14
C PRO A 66 -37.82 -11.82 10.81
N GLN A 67 -38.59 -11.94 9.71
CA GLN A 67 -38.25 -11.49 8.36
C GLN A 67 -37.12 -12.24 7.64
N MET A 68 -36.07 -12.65 8.35
CA MET A 68 -34.92 -13.37 7.81
C MET A 68 -34.40 -14.34 8.86
N THR A 69 -34.40 -15.64 8.55
CA THR A 69 -33.85 -16.68 9.43
C THR A 69 -32.33 -16.62 9.49
N GLY A 70 -31.73 -17.24 10.50
CA GLY A 70 -30.26 -17.30 10.64
C GLY A 70 -29.58 -17.95 9.43
N VAL A 71 -30.16 -19.01 8.90
CA VAL A 71 -29.68 -19.72 7.70
C VAL A 71 -29.74 -18.86 6.45
N GLU A 72 -30.83 -18.09 6.26
CA GLU A 72 -30.94 -17.14 5.14
C GLU A 72 -29.89 -16.03 5.26
N PHE A 73 -29.68 -15.49 6.46
CA PHE A 73 -28.60 -14.52 6.72
C PHE A 73 -27.23 -15.11 6.38
N LEU A 74 -26.90 -16.31 6.90
CA LEU A 74 -25.60 -16.96 6.65
C LEU A 74 -25.38 -17.25 5.16
N THR A 75 -26.44 -17.54 4.41
CA THR A 75 -26.39 -17.76 2.96
C THR A 75 -25.99 -16.50 2.20
N GLU A 76 -26.41 -15.32 2.64
CA GLU A 76 -25.99 -14.04 2.07
C GLU A 76 -24.61 -13.60 2.62
N ALA A 77 -24.37 -13.80 3.91
CA ALA A 77 -23.12 -13.42 4.57
C ALA A 77 -21.91 -14.16 4.01
N GLN A 78 -22.03 -15.45 3.66
CA GLN A 78 -20.94 -16.24 3.05
C GLN A 78 -20.54 -15.73 1.66
N LYS A 79 -21.42 -15.03 0.93
CA LYS A 79 -21.06 -14.40 -0.34
C LYS A 79 -20.12 -13.21 -0.13
N ILE A 80 -20.15 -12.61 1.06
CA ILE A 80 -19.33 -11.45 1.44
C ILE A 80 -18.04 -11.92 2.12
N TYR A 81 -18.15 -12.86 3.08
CA TYR A 81 -17.06 -13.44 3.85
C TYR A 81 -17.12 -14.97 3.81
N PRO A 82 -16.59 -15.61 2.74
CA PRO A 82 -16.69 -17.06 2.55
C PRO A 82 -15.90 -17.86 3.59
N ASP A 83 -14.80 -17.29 4.10
CA ASP A 83 -13.91 -17.97 5.04
C ASP A 83 -14.34 -17.83 6.51
N ALA A 84 -15.33 -16.98 6.81
CA ALA A 84 -15.80 -16.79 8.18
C ALA A 84 -16.52 -18.05 8.69
N ARG A 85 -16.24 -18.42 9.95
CA ARG A 85 -16.88 -19.54 10.63
C ARG A 85 -18.35 -19.24 10.88
N LYS A 86 -19.21 -20.24 10.75
CA LYS A 86 -20.67 -20.13 10.78
C LYS A 86 -21.20 -20.95 11.93
N VAL A 87 -21.71 -20.28 12.96
CA VAL A 87 -22.30 -20.90 14.15
C VAL A 87 -23.75 -20.45 14.31
N LEU A 88 -24.64 -21.44 14.46
CA LEU A 88 -26.07 -21.20 14.64
C LEU A 88 -26.45 -21.33 16.13
N LEU A 89 -27.20 -20.40 16.68
CA LEU A 89 -27.83 -20.49 18.00
C LEU A 89 -29.23 -21.08 17.84
N THR A 90 -29.52 -22.19 18.51
CA THR A 90 -30.77 -22.95 18.35
C THR A 90 -31.44 -23.28 19.69
N ALA A 91 -32.76 -23.42 19.67
CA ALA A 91 -33.53 -24.01 20.76
C ALA A 91 -33.77 -25.52 20.53
N TYR A 92 -34.26 -26.24 21.54
CA TYR A 92 -34.47 -27.71 21.52
C TYR A 92 -35.36 -28.22 20.37
N ALA A 93 -36.20 -27.36 19.79
CA ALA A 93 -37.13 -27.71 18.72
C ALA A 93 -36.55 -27.53 17.31
N ASP A 94 -35.30 -27.06 17.17
CA ASP A 94 -34.72 -26.63 15.89
C ASP A 94 -33.55 -27.53 15.39
N THR A 95 -33.28 -28.64 16.09
CA THR A 95 -32.14 -29.51 15.80
C THR A 95 -32.21 -30.15 14.41
N GLU A 96 -33.40 -30.53 13.92
CA GLU A 96 -33.56 -31.07 12.55
C GLU A 96 -33.30 -30.00 11.47
N ALA A 97 -33.75 -28.77 11.71
CA ALA A 97 -33.51 -27.64 10.81
C ALA A 97 -32.02 -27.25 10.78
N ALA A 98 -31.33 -27.34 11.92
CA ALA A 98 -29.89 -27.12 12.01
C ALA A 98 -29.11 -28.18 11.22
N ILE A 99 -29.48 -29.46 11.31
CA ILE A 99 -28.83 -30.55 10.57
C ILE A 99 -28.98 -30.38 9.05
N ALA A 100 -30.16 -30.00 8.56
CA ALA A 100 -30.37 -29.72 7.14
C ALA A 100 -29.50 -28.56 6.62
N SER A 101 -29.17 -27.63 7.51
CA SER A 101 -28.40 -26.42 7.20
C SER A 101 -26.89 -26.67 7.11
N ILE A 102 -26.37 -27.72 7.75
CA ILE A 102 -24.95 -28.14 7.66
C ILE A 102 -24.56 -28.37 6.21
N ASN A 103 -25.37 -29.13 5.47
CA ASN A 103 -25.07 -29.48 4.08
C ASN A 103 -25.30 -28.32 3.10
N THR A 104 -26.14 -27.34 3.44
CA THR A 104 -26.59 -26.30 2.51
C THR A 104 -25.74 -25.03 2.63
N VAL A 105 -25.39 -24.61 3.85
CA VAL A 105 -24.66 -23.36 4.11
C VAL A 105 -23.23 -23.61 4.59
N GLY A 106 -22.84 -24.88 4.79
CA GLY A 106 -21.55 -25.23 5.38
C GLY A 106 -21.45 -24.68 6.78
N LEU A 107 -22.43 -25.00 7.63
CA LEU A 107 -22.44 -24.62 9.04
C LEU A 107 -21.29 -25.35 9.76
N ASP A 108 -20.41 -24.61 10.44
CA ASP A 108 -19.29 -25.20 11.18
C ASP A 108 -19.77 -25.81 12.51
N TYR A 109 -20.74 -25.18 13.17
CA TYR A 109 -21.28 -25.69 14.45
C TYR A 109 -22.69 -25.14 14.76
N TYR A 110 -23.44 -25.81 15.65
CA TYR A 110 -24.66 -25.25 16.24
C TYR A 110 -24.60 -25.31 17.78
N LEU A 111 -25.00 -24.22 18.43
CA LEU A 111 -24.97 -24.04 19.87
C LEU A 111 -26.40 -23.96 20.42
N MET A 112 -26.63 -24.70 21.49
CA MET A 112 -27.95 -24.77 22.13
C MET A 112 -28.12 -23.67 23.18
N LYS A 113 -29.24 -22.95 23.12
CA LYS A 113 -29.64 -21.99 24.16
C LYS A 113 -30.31 -22.72 25.34
N PRO A 114 -29.99 -22.39 26.62
CA PRO A 114 -28.94 -21.47 27.08
C PRO A 114 -27.55 -22.15 27.20
N TRP A 115 -26.48 -21.37 27.01
CA TRP A 115 -25.07 -21.81 27.06
C TRP A 115 -24.38 -21.54 28.41
N ASP A 116 -25.14 -21.49 29.51
CA ASP A 116 -24.58 -21.29 30.85
C ASP A 116 -24.11 -22.63 31.45
N PRO A 117 -22.87 -22.76 31.97
CA PRO A 117 -21.81 -21.73 32.00
C PRO A 117 -21.08 -21.58 30.65
N PRO A 118 -20.75 -20.35 30.22
CA PRO A 118 -20.12 -20.09 28.92
C PRO A 118 -18.70 -20.68 28.81
N GLU A 119 -17.99 -20.86 29.92
CA GLU A 119 -16.66 -21.47 29.98
C GLU A 119 -16.65 -22.93 29.51
N GLU A 120 -17.80 -23.63 29.62
CA GLU A 120 -17.92 -25.02 29.22
C GLU A 120 -18.63 -25.17 27.86
N LYS A 121 -19.63 -24.31 27.60
CA LYS A 121 -20.57 -24.50 26.49
C LYS A 121 -20.42 -23.53 25.34
N LEU A 122 -19.70 -22.41 25.52
CA LEU A 122 -19.56 -21.38 24.50
C LEU A 122 -18.08 -21.21 24.09
N TYR A 123 -17.21 -20.85 25.03
CA TYR A 123 -15.84 -20.45 24.71
C TYR A 123 -15.00 -21.55 24.05
N PRO A 124 -14.99 -22.81 24.53
CA PRO A 124 -14.15 -23.85 23.92
C PRO A 124 -14.48 -24.10 22.44
N ILE A 125 -15.77 -24.08 22.10
CA ILE A 125 -16.25 -24.30 20.73
C ILE A 125 -15.85 -23.13 19.83
N LEU A 126 -16.02 -21.90 20.31
CA LEU A 126 -15.62 -20.72 19.54
C LEU A 126 -14.09 -20.63 19.40
N ASP A 127 -13.32 -20.97 20.42
CA ASP A 127 -11.85 -21.00 20.38
C ASP A 127 -11.34 -21.97 19.31
N ASP A 128 -11.87 -23.20 19.25
CA ASP A 128 -11.47 -24.18 18.24
C ASP A 128 -11.73 -23.66 16.82
N LEU A 129 -12.94 -23.14 16.57
CA LEU A 129 -13.32 -22.59 15.27
C LEU A 129 -12.48 -21.37 14.86
N LEU A 130 -12.22 -20.47 15.82
CA LEU A 130 -11.42 -19.28 15.60
C LEU A 130 -9.94 -19.61 15.40
N SER A 131 -9.41 -20.61 16.12
CA SER A 131 -8.07 -21.15 15.93
C SER A 131 -7.90 -21.71 14.52
N ASP A 132 -8.86 -22.52 14.07
CA ASP A 132 -8.87 -23.05 12.70
C ASP A 132 -8.95 -21.92 11.66
N TRP A 133 -9.78 -20.89 11.91
CA TRP A 133 -9.85 -19.72 11.03
C TRP A 133 -8.49 -19.01 10.91
N TRP A 134 -7.79 -18.79 12.03
CA TRP A 134 -6.45 -18.20 12.02
C TRP A 134 -5.42 -19.03 11.26
N ALA A 135 -5.56 -20.36 11.29
CA ALA A 135 -4.65 -21.26 10.61
C ALA A 135 -4.89 -21.31 9.09
N THR A 136 -6.13 -21.10 8.63
CA THR A 136 -6.51 -21.32 7.22
C THR A 136 -6.79 -20.05 6.44
N THR A 137 -7.08 -18.94 7.10
CA THR A 137 -7.55 -17.72 6.44
C THR A 137 -6.41 -16.71 6.28
N PRO A 138 -6.05 -16.31 5.05
CA PRO A 138 -5.09 -15.23 4.84
C PRO A 138 -5.71 -13.92 5.34
N LEU A 139 -5.07 -13.29 6.33
CA LEU A 139 -5.54 -11.99 6.81
C LEU A 139 -5.45 -10.92 5.70
N PRO A 140 -6.41 -9.98 5.68
CA PRO A 140 -6.34 -8.86 4.76
C PRO A 140 -5.08 -8.02 4.98
N PHE A 141 -4.49 -7.54 3.89
CA PHE A 141 -3.34 -6.63 3.97
C PHE A 141 -3.72 -5.35 4.71
N GLU A 142 -3.07 -5.09 5.85
CA GLU A 142 -3.33 -3.93 6.72
C GLU A 142 -2.59 -2.65 6.27
N GLY A 143 -1.88 -2.69 5.15
CA GLY A 143 -1.17 -1.53 4.62
C GLY A 143 -2.00 -0.72 3.62
N ILE A 144 -1.32 0.16 2.90
CA ILE A 144 -1.93 0.96 1.84
C ILE A 144 -2.32 0.06 0.67
N ARG A 145 -3.55 0.14 0.18
CA ARG A 145 -3.97 -0.58 -1.03
C ARG A 145 -4.23 0.42 -2.13
N VAL A 146 -3.69 0.18 -3.33
CA VAL A 146 -3.86 1.06 -4.48
C VAL A 146 -4.66 0.30 -5.53
N ALA A 147 -5.87 0.78 -5.80
CA ALA A 147 -6.70 0.27 -6.89
C ALA A 147 -6.60 1.17 -8.12
N GLY A 148 -6.40 0.56 -9.27
CA GLY A 148 -6.27 1.27 -10.53
C GLY A 148 -6.21 0.34 -11.73
N ALA A 149 -6.12 0.94 -12.91
CA ALA A 149 -5.87 0.23 -14.15
C ALA A 149 -4.36 0.11 -14.40
N LEU A 150 -3.94 -0.96 -15.06
CA LEU A 150 -2.50 -1.20 -15.34
C LEU A 150 -1.93 -0.11 -16.25
N TRP A 151 -2.70 0.27 -17.28
CA TRP A 151 -2.31 1.21 -18.33
C TRP A 151 -2.72 2.65 -18.01
N SER A 152 -2.45 3.09 -16.77
CA SER A 152 -2.84 4.41 -16.28
C SER A 152 -1.62 5.18 -15.75
N PRO A 153 -1.28 6.34 -16.34
CA PRO A 153 -0.16 7.16 -15.87
C PRO A 153 -0.34 7.63 -14.43
N THR A 154 -1.56 7.95 -14.02
CA THR A 154 -1.87 8.37 -12.64
C THR A 154 -1.70 7.22 -11.66
N SER A 155 -2.10 6.00 -12.04
CA SER A 155 -1.87 4.80 -11.23
C SER A 155 -0.39 4.48 -11.10
N HIS A 156 0.38 4.60 -12.19
CA HIS A 156 1.84 4.47 -12.15
C HIS A 156 2.48 5.48 -11.20
N ASN A 157 2.13 6.76 -11.28
CA ASN A 157 2.71 7.80 -10.43
C ASN A 157 2.51 7.52 -8.93
N VAL A 158 1.31 7.06 -8.53
CA VAL A 158 1.03 6.69 -7.14
C VAL A 158 1.84 5.47 -6.69
N LYS A 159 1.86 4.41 -7.50
CA LYS A 159 2.65 3.20 -7.23
C LYS A 159 4.14 3.53 -7.09
N ASP A 160 4.68 4.27 -8.06
CA ASP A 160 6.10 4.64 -8.11
C ASP A 160 6.49 5.51 -6.92
N PHE A 161 5.63 6.47 -6.56
CA PHE A 161 5.83 7.31 -5.38
C PHE A 161 5.93 6.49 -4.08
N LEU A 162 4.97 5.58 -3.85
CA LEU A 162 4.97 4.73 -2.65
C LEU A 162 6.18 3.79 -2.64
N ALA A 163 6.48 3.13 -3.77
CA ALA A 163 7.61 2.23 -3.92
C ALA A 163 8.96 2.94 -3.65
N ARG A 164 9.17 4.10 -4.26
CA ARG A 164 10.41 4.88 -4.10
C ARG A 164 10.58 5.45 -2.70
N ASN A 165 9.49 5.77 -2.01
CA ASN A 165 9.51 6.19 -0.60
C ASN A 165 9.47 5.01 0.39
N ARG A 166 9.57 3.76 -0.10
CA ARG A 166 9.58 2.53 0.72
C ARG A 166 8.34 2.35 1.58
N ILE A 167 7.20 2.82 1.08
CA ILE A 167 5.91 2.65 1.72
C ILE A 167 5.29 1.38 1.14
N PRO A 168 5.16 0.29 1.92
CA PRO A 168 4.57 -0.94 1.43
C PRO A 168 3.12 -0.72 1.00
N TYR A 169 2.76 -1.27 -0.14
CA TYR A 169 1.38 -1.24 -0.63
C TYR A 169 1.01 -2.53 -1.35
N GLN A 170 -0.29 -2.80 -1.42
CA GLN A 170 -0.86 -3.85 -2.26
C GLN A 170 -1.44 -3.21 -3.51
N TRP A 171 -1.12 -3.76 -4.67
CA TRP A 171 -1.73 -3.37 -5.95
C TRP A 171 -3.02 -4.17 -6.19
N LEU A 172 -4.10 -3.46 -6.50
CA LEU A 172 -5.41 -4.02 -6.84
C LEU A 172 -5.71 -3.65 -8.30
N ASP A 173 -5.48 -4.59 -9.21
CA ASP A 173 -5.73 -4.41 -10.65
C ASP A 173 -7.21 -4.61 -10.95
N ILE A 174 -7.96 -3.51 -11.12
CA ILE A 174 -9.42 -3.57 -11.33
C ILE A 174 -9.81 -4.23 -12.65
N GLU A 175 -8.87 -4.35 -13.60
CA GLU A 175 -9.14 -4.97 -14.90
C GLU A 175 -9.08 -6.51 -14.80
N LYS A 176 -8.41 -7.03 -13.77
CA LYS A 176 -8.21 -8.47 -13.54
C LYS A 176 -8.96 -9.01 -12.32
N ASP A 177 -9.18 -8.17 -11.33
CA ASP A 177 -9.78 -8.53 -10.05
C ASP A 177 -11.20 -7.94 -9.92
N LYS A 178 -12.21 -8.81 -9.99
CA LYS A 178 -13.62 -8.43 -9.87
C LYS A 178 -13.97 -7.88 -8.47
N GLU A 179 -13.28 -8.33 -7.43
CA GLU A 179 -13.51 -7.79 -6.08
C GLU A 179 -12.94 -6.37 -5.97
N ALA A 180 -11.75 -6.14 -6.52
CA ALA A 180 -11.16 -4.80 -6.62
C ALA A 180 -12.04 -3.85 -7.43
N GLN A 181 -12.58 -4.33 -8.56
CA GLN A 181 -13.51 -3.58 -9.38
C GLN A 181 -14.77 -3.19 -8.60
N ALA A 182 -15.43 -4.16 -7.96
CA ALA A 182 -16.64 -3.91 -7.17
C ALA A 182 -16.39 -2.97 -5.97
N LEU A 183 -15.22 -3.09 -5.32
CA LEU A 183 -14.80 -2.19 -4.24
C LEU A 183 -14.73 -0.74 -4.71
N VAL A 184 -14.15 -0.49 -5.89
CA VAL A 184 -14.06 0.86 -6.45
C VAL A 184 -15.43 1.35 -6.93
N GLU A 185 -16.19 0.54 -7.65
CA GLU A 185 -17.53 0.91 -8.14
C GLU A 185 -18.49 1.25 -7.00
N GLY A 186 -18.41 0.54 -5.88
CA GLY A 186 -19.19 0.82 -4.67
C GLY A 186 -18.95 2.22 -4.08
N MET A 187 -17.80 2.86 -4.36
CA MET A 187 -17.53 4.24 -3.96
C MET A 187 -18.18 5.28 -4.89
N PHE A 188 -18.58 4.87 -6.09
CA PHE A 188 -19.16 5.74 -7.12
C PHE A 188 -20.55 5.23 -7.55
N PRO A 189 -21.55 5.21 -6.65
CA PRO A 189 -22.87 4.64 -6.94
C PRO A 189 -23.64 5.38 -8.05
N ALA A 190 -23.27 6.64 -8.35
CA ALA A 190 -23.82 7.41 -9.46
C ALA A 190 -23.07 7.19 -10.79
N GLY A 191 -22.12 6.25 -10.84
CA GLY A 191 -21.18 6.06 -11.95
C GLY A 191 -20.02 7.06 -11.94
N GLY A 192 -19.19 7.03 -12.98
CA GLY A 192 -18.04 7.94 -13.13
C GLY A 192 -16.85 7.57 -12.25
N VAL A 193 -16.38 6.33 -12.37
CA VAL A 193 -15.20 5.82 -11.64
C VAL A 193 -13.98 6.70 -11.91
N ARG A 194 -13.31 7.11 -10.82
CA ARG A 194 -12.09 7.93 -10.86
C ARG A 194 -10.92 7.14 -10.27
N LEU A 195 -9.77 7.16 -10.94
CA LEU A 195 -8.63 6.28 -10.65
C LEU A 195 -7.29 7.04 -10.69
N PRO A 196 -6.32 6.66 -9.84
CA PRO A 196 -6.37 5.56 -8.88
C PRO A 196 -7.14 5.91 -7.60
N VAL A 197 -7.58 4.89 -6.87
CA VAL A 197 -8.09 5.02 -5.50
C VAL A 197 -7.09 4.38 -4.53
N VAL A 198 -6.70 5.13 -3.50
CA VAL A 198 -5.80 4.67 -2.45
C VAL A 198 -6.60 4.44 -1.17
N PHE A 199 -6.60 3.23 -0.65
CA PHE A 199 -7.27 2.85 0.60
C PHE A 199 -6.25 2.74 1.73
N PHE A 200 -6.62 3.26 2.90
CA PHE A 200 -5.79 3.24 4.10
C PHE A 200 -6.37 2.29 5.16
N ALA A 201 -5.52 1.87 6.10
CA ALA A 201 -5.87 0.95 7.18
C ALA A 201 -6.95 1.50 8.12
N ASP A 202 -7.07 2.83 8.21
CA ASP A 202 -8.09 3.51 9.02
C ASP A 202 -9.47 3.54 8.35
N GLY A 203 -9.61 2.93 7.16
CA GLY A 203 -10.83 2.89 6.36
C GLY A 203 -11.07 4.14 5.52
N SER A 204 -10.20 5.16 5.60
CA SER A 204 -10.25 6.31 4.71
C SER A 204 -9.67 5.98 3.33
N SER A 205 -9.97 6.84 2.36
CA SER A 205 -9.47 6.71 1.00
C SER A 205 -9.12 8.06 0.39
N LEU A 206 -8.25 8.05 -0.61
CA LEU A 206 -7.97 9.18 -1.49
C LEU A 206 -8.26 8.77 -2.93
N VAL A 207 -9.01 9.61 -3.64
CA VAL A 207 -9.34 9.42 -5.06
C VAL A 207 -8.49 10.39 -5.87
N GLU A 208 -7.75 9.88 -6.85
CA GLU A 208 -6.84 10.67 -7.70
C GLU A 208 -5.92 11.59 -6.86
N PRO A 209 -5.21 11.05 -5.83
CA PRO A 209 -4.45 11.89 -4.93
C PRO A 209 -3.32 12.62 -5.65
N ASN A 210 -3.10 13.88 -5.27
CA ASN A 210 -1.79 14.48 -5.49
C ASN A 210 -0.77 13.86 -4.52
N LEU A 211 0.52 13.97 -4.86
CA LEU A 211 1.58 13.32 -4.10
C LEU A 211 1.72 13.86 -2.66
N ALA A 212 1.38 15.12 -2.41
CA ALA A 212 1.49 15.72 -1.09
C ALA A 212 0.45 15.17 -0.11
N ASP A 213 -0.80 15.04 -0.55
CA ASP A 213 -1.87 14.44 0.27
C ASP A 213 -1.58 12.96 0.55
N LEU A 214 -1.10 12.24 -0.48
CA LEU A 214 -0.67 10.85 -0.32
C LEU A 214 0.50 10.72 0.66
N ALA A 215 1.52 11.59 0.54
CA ALA A 215 2.67 11.62 1.43
C ALA A 215 2.28 11.85 2.88
N ALA A 216 1.46 12.89 3.13
CA ALA A 216 0.98 13.22 4.46
C ALA A 216 0.17 12.07 5.06
N LYS A 217 -0.75 11.50 4.29
CA LYS A 217 -1.60 10.39 4.74
C LYS A 217 -0.81 9.10 4.97
N ALA A 218 0.28 8.89 4.23
CA ALA A 218 1.19 7.78 4.42
C ALA A 218 2.26 8.02 5.51
N GLY A 219 2.19 9.13 6.24
CA GLY A 219 3.06 9.42 7.38
C GLY A 219 4.43 10.01 7.01
N LEU A 220 4.60 10.50 5.79
CA LEU A 220 5.78 11.28 5.42
C LEU A 220 5.65 12.72 5.91
N GLN A 221 6.78 13.32 6.24
CA GLN A 221 6.84 14.72 6.61
C GLN A 221 6.73 15.61 5.37
N THR A 222 5.67 16.42 5.30
CA THR A 222 5.39 17.32 4.17
C THR A 222 5.42 18.80 4.58
N SER A 223 5.54 19.10 5.86
CA SER A 223 5.57 20.46 6.41
C SER A 223 6.83 20.70 7.22
N ALA A 224 7.36 21.92 7.09
CA ALA A 224 8.48 22.39 7.88
C ALA A 224 8.08 22.57 9.36
N ASN A 225 8.98 22.24 10.29
CA ASN A 225 8.81 22.50 11.71
C ASN A 225 9.10 23.97 12.09
N ALA A 226 9.89 24.66 11.27
CA ALA A 226 10.27 26.05 11.49
C ALA A 226 10.18 26.87 10.20
N PRO A 227 9.93 28.18 10.28
CA PRO A 227 9.96 29.05 9.10
C PRO A 227 11.39 29.43 8.69
N PHE A 228 12.41 29.11 9.49
CA PHE A 228 13.79 29.52 9.26
C PHE A 228 14.80 28.43 9.67
N TYR A 229 15.83 28.24 8.86
CA TYR A 229 16.88 27.24 9.04
C TYR A 229 18.28 27.82 8.87
N ASP A 230 19.30 27.17 9.40
CA ASP A 230 20.68 27.53 9.08
C ASP A 230 21.01 27.13 7.63
N MET A 231 20.55 25.95 7.22
CA MET A 231 20.78 25.41 5.89
C MET A 231 19.49 24.83 5.29
N ILE A 232 19.12 25.30 4.10
CA ILE A 232 18.11 24.65 3.24
C ILE A 232 18.82 23.94 2.09
N ILE A 233 18.40 22.71 1.80
CA ILE A 233 18.90 21.89 0.69
C ILE A 233 17.73 21.60 -0.25
N ILE A 234 17.87 21.96 -1.53
CA ILE A 234 16.87 21.67 -2.56
C ILE A 234 17.28 20.42 -3.33
N GLY A 235 16.53 19.34 -3.16
CA GLY A 235 16.74 18.05 -3.84
C GLY A 235 17.28 16.96 -2.92
N GLY A 236 16.64 15.79 -2.96
CA GLY A 236 16.92 14.62 -2.14
C GLY A 236 17.75 13.54 -2.84
N GLY A 237 18.54 13.89 -3.86
CA GLY A 237 19.50 12.99 -4.49
C GLY A 237 20.75 12.75 -3.62
N PRO A 238 21.75 11.99 -4.12
CA PRO A 238 22.97 11.71 -3.36
C PRO A 238 23.69 12.96 -2.87
N SER A 239 23.74 14.02 -3.69
CA SER A 239 24.34 15.30 -3.30
C SER A 239 23.59 15.98 -2.15
N GLY A 240 22.26 15.99 -2.20
CA GLY A 240 21.44 16.63 -1.15
C GLY A 240 21.42 15.82 0.13
N LEU A 241 21.35 14.49 0.04
CA LEU A 241 21.47 13.60 1.18
C LEU A 241 22.84 13.71 1.86
N GLY A 242 23.92 13.79 1.07
CA GLY A 242 25.26 14.06 1.60
C GLY A 242 25.32 15.40 2.33
N ALA A 243 24.81 16.48 1.71
CA ALA A 243 24.74 17.78 2.34
C ALA A 243 23.92 17.77 3.64
N ALA A 244 22.80 17.03 3.68
CA ALA A 244 21.95 16.93 4.86
C ALA A 244 22.66 16.22 6.03
N VAL A 245 23.39 15.15 5.73
CA VAL A 245 24.22 14.45 6.73
C VAL A 245 25.28 15.38 7.32
N TYR A 246 26.03 16.09 6.48
CA TYR A 246 27.09 16.99 6.93
C TYR A 246 26.56 18.25 7.63
N GLY A 247 25.50 18.87 7.11
CA GLY A 247 24.89 20.03 7.74
C GLY A 247 24.40 19.70 9.16
N ALA A 248 23.67 18.60 9.31
CA ALA A 248 23.16 18.17 10.60
C ALA A 248 24.28 17.68 11.55
N SER A 249 25.34 17.03 11.06
CA SER A 249 26.45 16.59 11.92
C SER A 249 27.20 17.74 12.58
N GLU A 250 27.26 18.90 11.92
CA GLU A 250 27.86 20.12 12.46
C GLU A 250 26.90 20.95 13.33
N GLY A 251 25.69 20.43 13.61
CA GLY A 251 24.71 21.06 14.49
C GLY A 251 23.89 22.18 13.84
N LEU A 252 23.90 22.30 12.50
CA LEU A 252 23.06 23.27 11.80
C LEU A 252 21.60 22.82 11.81
N ALA A 253 20.68 23.76 12.06
CA ALA A 253 19.27 23.55 11.77
C ALA A 253 19.11 23.35 10.24
N THR A 254 18.94 22.10 9.82
CA THR A 254 19.04 21.69 8.42
C THR A 254 17.73 21.09 7.95
N VAL A 255 17.21 21.58 6.83
CA VAL A 255 16.06 20.97 6.12
C VAL A 255 16.41 20.66 4.67
N MET A 256 16.05 19.46 4.23
CA MET A 256 16.13 19.02 2.84
C MET A 256 14.73 18.90 2.25
N ILE A 257 14.52 19.47 1.07
CA ILE A 257 13.22 19.51 0.40
C ILE A 257 13.31 18.68 -0.88
N GLU A 258 12.47 17.65 -0.99
CA GLU A 258 12.39 16.73 -2.12
C GLU A 258 10.96 16.63 -2.67
N ARG A 259 10.83 16.76 -3.99
CA ARG A 259 9.53 16.84 -4.67
C ARG A 259 8.85 15.50 -4.91
N GLU A 260 9.61 14.41 -4.94
CA GLU A 260 9.10 13.06 -5.24
C GLU A 260 9.55 12.08 -4.17
N ALA A 261 10.82 11.66 -4.21
CA ALA A 261 11.35 10.63 -3.34
C ALA A 261 12.85 10.78 -3.18
N THR A 262 13.34 10.46 -2.00
CA THR A 262 14.78 10.47 -1.70
C THR A 262 15.55 9.46 -2.56
N GLY A 263 16.82 9.75 -2.82
CA GLY A 263 17.71 8.98 -3.69
C GLY A 263 17.89 9.56 -5.09
N GLY A 264 16.99 10.46 -5.54
CA GLY A 264 17.08 11.09 -6.85
C GLY A 264 17.24 10.07 -8.00
N GLN A 265 18.06 10.39 -8.99
CA GLN A 265 18.35 9.47 -10.11
C GLN A 265 19.03 8.18 -9.66
N ALA A 266 19.93 8.25 -8.66
CA ALA A 266 20.60 7.04 -8.17
C ALA A 266 19.58 6.05 -7.59
N GLY A 267 18.53 6.53 -6.91
CA GLY A 267 17.47 5.72 -6.31
C GLY A 267 16.77 4.75 -7.27
N THR A 268 16.76 5.04 -8.57
CA THR A 268 16.14 4.18 -9.60
C THR A 268 17.07 3.09 -10.14
N SER A 269 18.35 3.12 -9.75
CA SER A 269 19.35 2.14 -10.19
C SER A 269 19.16 0.81 -9.44
N SER A 270 18.98 -0.27 -10.20
CA SER A 270 18.82 -1.63 -9.66
C SER A 270 20.07 -2.11 -8.93
N ARG A 271 21.25 -1.66 -9.37
CA ARG A 271 22.54 -1.97 -8.75
C ARG A 271 23.56 -0.86 -9.03
N ILE A 272 24.40 -0.53 -8.06
CA ILE A 272 25.51 0.42 -8.17
C ILE A 272 26.76 -0.32 -7.69
N GLU A 273 27.67 -0.62 -8.62
CA GLU A 273 28.92 -1.35 -8.32
C GLU A 273 30.12 -0.43 -8.12
N ASN A 274 29.99 0.83 -8.50
CA ASN A 274 31.07 1.82 -8.52
C ASN A 274 30.93 2.91 -7.44
N TYR A 275 30.23 2.61 -6.33
CA TYR A 275 30.16 3.53 -5.18
C TYR A 275 31.21 3.14 -4.13
N LEU A 276 32.16 4.03 -3.88
CA LEU A 276 33.26 3.80 -2.94
C LEU A 276 32.74 3.41 -1.55
N GLY A 277 33.43 2.47 -0.89
CA GLY A 277 33.06 1.97 0.44
C GLY A 277 32.06 0.82 0.43
N PHE A 278 31.53 0.42 -0.73
CA PHE A 278 30.61 -0.71 -0.89
C PHE A 278 31.21 -1.77 -1.81
N PRO A 279 32.09 -2.66 -1.31
CA PRO A 279 32.86 -3.58 -2.15
C PRO A 279 32.00 -4.62 -2.89
N LYS A 280 30.78 -4.88 -2.42
CA LYS A 280 29.81 -5.77 -3.10
C LYS A 280 28.78 -5.02 -3.95
N GLY A 281 28.94 -3.70 -4.07
CA GLY A 281 27.90 -2.80 -4.55
C GLY A 281 26.66 -2.77 -3.65
N LEU A 282 25.68 -1.95 -4.03
CA LEU A 282 24.38 -1.85 -3.39
C LEU A 282 23.32 -1.36 -4.40
N SER A 283 22.03 -1.49 -4.09
CA SER A 283 21.01 -0.83 -4.91
C SER A 283 20.98 0.66 -4.62
N GLY A 284 20.57 1.46 -5.59
CA GLY A 284 20.48 2.91 -5.37
C GLY A 284 19.44 3.29 -4.32
N SER A 285 18.42 2.46 -4.17
CA SER A 285 17.40 2.63 -3.14
C SER A 285 17.91 2.25 -1.74
N ASP A 286 18.82 1.28 -1.60
CA ASP A 286 19.52 1.01 -0.33
C ASP A 286 20.46 2.18 0.05
N LEU A 287 21.20 2.71 -0.93
CA LEU A 287 22.04 3.90 -0.73
C LEU A 287 21.23 5.07 -0.16
N ALA A 288 20.08 5.37 -0.76
CA ALA A 288 19.19 6.43 -0.31
C ALA A 288 18.63 6.18 1.09
N THR A 289 18.12 4.97 1.36
CA THR A 289 17.57 4.60 2.68
C THR A 289 18.59 4.77 3.80
N ARG A 290 19.84 4.31 3.59
CA ARG A 290 20.93 4.46 4.57
C ARG A 290 21.25 5.93 4.84
N ALA A 291 21.35 6.74 3.79
CA ALA A 291 21.65 8.16 3.92
C ALA A 291 20.52 8.93 4.63
N VAL A 292 19.25 8.62 4.32
CA VAL A 292 18.08 9.17 5.03
C VAL A 292 18.10 8.82 6.51
N ALA A 293 18.37 7.55 6.85
CA ALA A 293 18.45 7.12 8.25
C ALA A 293 19.57 7.86 9.00
N GLN A 294 20.72 8.06 8.36
CA GLN A 294 21.82 8.83 8.93
C GLN A 294 21.47 10.31 9.13
N ALA A 295 20.92 10.96 8.11
CA ALA A 295 20.54 12.38 8.15
C ALA A 295 19.51 12.64 9.26
N ARG A 296 18.44 11.82 9.33
CA ARG A 296 17.41 11.93 10.38
C ARG A 296 17.97 11.71 11.78
N ARG A 297 18.83 10.70 11.96
CA ARG A 297 19.47 10.43 13.26
C ARG A 297 20.32 11.61 13.75
N LEU A 298 20.90 12.38 12.83
CA LEU A 298 21.69 13.59 13.14
C LEU A 298 20.83 14.84 13.32
N GLY A 299 19.51 14.77 13.08
CA GLY A 299 18.58 15.89 13.25
C GLY A 299 18.25 16.67 11.98
N ALA A 300 18.64 16.17 10.79
CA ALA A 300 18.18 16.77 9.54
C ALA A 300 16.68 16.52 9.35
N GLU A 301 15.96 17.60 9.07
CA GLU A 301 14.56 17.55 8.67
C GLU A 301 14.44 17.23 7.18
N LEU A 302 13.54 16.33 6.78
CA LEU A 302 13.40 15.89 5.39
C LEU A 302 11.95 16.05 4.92
N LEU A 303 11.68 17.09 4.14
CA LEU A 303 10.38 17.31 3.52
C LEU A 303 10.30 16.53 2.22
N THR A 304 9.26 15.71 2.08
CA THR A 304 9.00 14.91 0.88
C THR A 304 7.69 15.35 0.23
N ALA A 305 7.54 15.11 -1.08
CA ALA A 305 6.40 15.58 -1.88
C ALA A 305 6.21 17.11 -1.85
N ARG A 306 7.32 17.86 -1.75
CA ARG A 306 7.35 19.33 -1.79
C ARG A 306 8.33 19.82 -2.84
N GLU A 307 7.84 20.68 -3.72
CA GLU A 307 8.65 21.27 -4.79
C GLU A 307 8.97 22.72 -4.43
N VAL A 308 10.25 23.09 -4.59
CA VAL A 308 10.66 24.50 -4.53
C VAL A 308 10.41 25.13 -5.91
N THR A 309 9.57 26.16 -5.94
CA THR A 309 9.13 26.86 -7.16
C THR A 309 9.82 28.21 -7.35
N GLY A 310 10.39 28.77 -6.28
CA GLY A 310 11.05 30.06 -6.30
C GLY A 310 12.21 30.13 -5.31
N VAL A 311 13.23 30.92 -5.67
CA VAL A 311 14.34 31.30 -4.79
C VAL A 311 14.53 32.81 -4.87
N ARG A 312 14.58 33.46 -3.72
CA ARG A 312 14.86 34.89 -3.57
C ARG A 312 16.06 35.08 -2.63
N VAL A 313 16.94 36.00 -2.99
CA VAL A 313 18.15 36.32 -2.21
C VAL A 313 17.99 37.74 -1.67
N GLU A 314 18.08 37.89 -0.35
CA GLU A 314 18.04 39.16 0.36
C GLU A 314 19.09 39.12 1.47
N ASP A 315 20.29 39.60 1.16
CA ASP A 315 21.43 39.45 2.06
C ASP A 315 21.14 40.01 3.47
N PRO A 316 21.47 39.25 4.53
CA PRO A 316 22.31 38.05 4.54
C PRO A 316 21.55 36.71 4.37
N TYR A 317 20.28 36.73 3.97
CA TYR A 317 19.39 35.57 3.93
C TYR A 317 18.97 35.13 2.53
N ARG A 318 18.42 33.93 2.44
CA ARG A 318 17.80 33.36 1.24
C ARG A 318 16.42 32.82 1.61
N TYR A 319 15.47 32.95 0.70
CA TYR A 319 14.11 32.48 0.86
C TYR A 319 13.77 31.51 -0.26
N VAL A 320 13.13 30.40 0.08
CA VAL A 320 12.60 29.43 -0.89
C VAL A 320 11.08 29.40 -0.79
N THR A 321 10.40 29.38 -1.93
CA THR A 321 8.94 29.25 -2.02
C THR A 321 8.60 27.82 -2.41
N LEU A 322 7.73 27.18 -1.64
CA LEU A 322 7.20 25.86 -1.94
C LEU A 322 6.00 25.94 -2.88
N ASN A 323 5.64 24.82 -3.50
CA ASN A 323 4.51 24.71 -4.41
C ASN A 323 3.13 24.93 -3.75
N ASP A 324 3.04 24.91 -2.42
CA ASP A 324 1.84 25.28 -1.67
C ASP A 324 1.81 26.77 -1.23
N GLY A 325 2.81 27.55 -1.64
CA GLY A 325 2.96 28.96 -1.29
C GLY A 325 3.70 29.22 0.03
N THR A 326 4.06 28.18 0.79
CA THR A 326 4.87 28.34 2.00
C THR A 326 6.24 28.92 1.65
N GLU A 327 6.70 29.90 2.44
CA GLU A 327 8.05 30.45 2.32
C GLU A 327 8.92 30.03 3.50
N LEU A 328 10.14 29.55 3.23
CA LEU A 328 11.13 29.19 4.24
C LEU A 328 12.40 30.04 4.05
N GLY A 329 12.91 30.59 5.15
CA GLY A 329 14.14 31.38 5.17
C GLY A 329 15.36 30.56 5.57
N CYS A 330 16.54 30.95 5.10
CA CYS A 330 17.80 30.37 5.55
C CYS A 330 19.01 31.30 5.44
N ARG A 331 20.08 30.93 6.15
CA ARG A 331 21.40 31.57 5.99
C ARG A 331 22.13 31.02 4.77
N ALA A 332 22.18 29.69 4.64
CA ALA A 332 22.82 29.00 3.51
C ALA A 332 21.81 28.18 2.71
N LEU A 333 21.92 28.25 1.38
CA LEU A 333 21.10 27.48 0.45
C LEU A 333 21.98 26.57 -0.41
N VAL A 334 21.68 25.28 -0.43
CA VAL A 334 22.34 24.28 -1.28
C VAL A 334 21.37 23.84 -2.37
N VAL A 335 21.74 24.05 -3.64
CA VAL A 335 20.96 23.59 -4.79
C VAL A 335 21.51 22.26 -5.30
N ALA A 336 20.77 21.18 -5.04
CA ALA A 336 21.14 19.79 -5.37
C ALA A 336 20.05 19.10 -6.23
N THR A 337 19.45 19.85 -7.15
CA THR A 337 18.27 19.44 -7.93
C THR A 337 18.52 18.39 -9.03
N GLY A 338 19.79 18.07 -9.30
CA GLY A 338 20.18 17.05 -10.26
C GLY A 338 19.77 17.37 -11.71
N VAL A 339 19.41 16.34 -12.46
CA VAL A 339 19.01 16.42 -13.87
C VAL A 339 17.75 15.60 -14.13
N ARG A 340 17.03 15.91 -15.22
CA ARG A 340 15.89 15.12 -15.71
C ARG A 340 16.28 14.35 -16.97
N THR A 341 15.79 13.12 -17.09
CA THR A 341 15.95 12.32 -18.32
C THR A 341 15.20 12.99 -19.47
N GLN A 342 15.85 13.11 -20.63
CA GLN A 342 15.16 13.53 -21.83
C GLN A 342 14.17 12.44 -22.26
N LYS A 343 12.93 12.85 -22.48
CA LYS A 343 11.91 11.95 -23.00
C LYS A 343 12.20 11.65 -24.48
N LEU A 344 11.85 10.44 -24.92
CA LEU A 344 11.91 10.08 -26.32
C LEU A 344 10.88 10.93 -27.09
N ASP A 345 11.35 11.70 -28.06
CA ASP A 345 10.49 12.47 -28.94
C ASP A 345 9.99 11.59 -30.08
N ALA A 346 8.82 10.99 -29.88
CA ALA A 346 8.13 10.19 -30.89
C ALA A 346 6.61 10.21 -30.66
N PRO A 347 5.79 10.03 -31.72
CA PRO A 347 4.34 9.99 -31.60
C PRO A 347 3.87 8.95 -30.58
N GLY A 348 2.93 9.32 -29.71
CA GLY A 348 2.36 8.43 -28.69
C GLY A 348 3.19 8.29 -27.41
N VAL A 349 4.44 8.74 -27.38
CA VAL A 349 5.32 8.54 -26.20
C VAL A 349 4.82 9.31 -24.99
N ALA A 350 4.37 10.55 -25.18
CA ALA A 350 3.92 11.39 -24.09
C ALA A 350 2.65 10.82 -23.44
N GLU A 351 1.73 10.32 -24.26
CA GLU A 351 0.45 9.74 -23.88
C GLU A 351 0.62 8.39 -23.17
N LEU A 352 1.57 7.57 -23.64
CA LEU A 352 1.86 6.24 -23.07
C LEU A 352 2.88 6.26 -21.92
N THR A 353 3.42 7.43 -21.56
CA THR A 353 4.33 7.56 -20.41
C THR A 353 3.58 7.25 -19.11
N GLY A 354 4.03 6.21 -18.38
CA GLY A 354 3.34 5.67 -17.21
C GLY A 354 2.28 4.61 -17.55
N ALA A 355 2.05 4.34 -18.83
CA ALA A 355 1.10 3.35 -19.34
C ALA A 355 1.77 2.49 -20.43
N GLY A 356 2.84 1.78 -20.05
CA GLY A 356 3.63 0.93 -20.94
C GLY A 356 4.96 1.53 -21.37
N ILE A 357 5.12 2.86 -21.35
CA ILE A 357 6.41 3.51 -21.50
C ILE A 357 6.85 4.08 -20.17
N TYR A 358 8.03 3.71 -19.70
CA TYR A 358 8.56 4.17 -18.43
C TYR A 358 9.97 4.72 -18.58
N TYR A 359 10.32 5.67 -17.70
CA TYR A 359 11.64 6.27 -17.66
C TYR A 359 12.39 5.82 -16.40
N GLY A 360 13.65 5.45 -16.56
CA GLY A 360 14.40 4.70 -15.54
C GLY A 360 14.10 3.20 -15.61
N ALA A 361 14.59 2.41 -14.65
CA ALA A 361 14.39 0.97 -14.67
C ALA A 361 12.96 0.53 -14.28
N ALA A 362 12.06 1.47 -13.93
CA ALA A 362 10.65 1.25 -13.63
C ALA A 362 10.38 0.00 -12.77
N LEU A 363 11.23 -0.22 -11.77
CA LEU A 363 11.26 -1.46 -10.98
C LEU A 363 9.90 -1.78 -10.34
N THR A 364 9.13 -0.72 -10.04
CA THR A 364 7.76 -0.76 -9.52
C THR A 364 6.81 -1.57 -10.39
N GLU A 365 7.02 -1.60 -11.71
CA GLU A 365 6.12 -2.28 -12.65
C GLU A 365 6.54 -3.72 -12.95
N ALA A 366 7.72 -4.14 -12.50
CA ALA A 366 8.32 -5.42 -12.90
C ALA A 366 7.44 -6.64 -12.66
N ALA A 367 6.65 -6.64 -11.58
CA ALA A 367 5.72 -7.72 -11.26
C ALA A 367 4.62 -7.87 -12.32
N SER A 368 4.15 -6.77 -12.91
CA SER A 368 3.09 -6.76 -13.91
C SER A 368 3.55 -7.24 -15.29
N TYR A 369 4.85 -7.24 -15.56
CA TYR A 369 5.45 -7.61 -16.85
C TYR A 369 6.17 -8.96 -16.83
N ARG A 370 5.90 -9.81 -15.84
CA ARG A 370 6.43 -11.18 -15.82
C ARG A 370 5.91 -11.95 -17.03
N GLY A 371 6.82 -12.57 -17.78
CA GLY A 371 6.51 -13.31 -19.00
C GLY A 371 6.28 -12.43 -20.25
N GLU A 372 6.34 -11.12 -20.13
CA GLU A 372 6.14 -10.19 -21.26
C GLU A 372 7.44 -9.94 -22.02
N HIS A 373 7.33 -9.40 -23.24
CA HIS A 373 8.47 -8.92 -24.02
C HIS A 373 8.72 -7.44 -23.72
N ILE A 374 9.90 -7.13 -23.19
CA ILE A 374 10.28 -5.77 -22.79
C ILE A 374 11.29 -5.17 -23.78
N ILE A 375 11.11 -3.90 -24.13
CA ILE A 375 12.03 -3.13 -24.95
C ILE A 375 12.71 -2.07 -24.10
N VAL A 376 14.05 -2.09 -24.05
CA VAL A 376 14.87 -1.09 -23.36
C VAL A 376 15.51 -0.17 -24.38
N VAL A 377 15.17 1.12 -24.35
CA VAL A 377 15.74 2.12 -25.25
C VAL A 377 16.95 2.78 -24.56
N GLY A 378 18.15 2.50 -25.07
CA GLY A 378 19.40 3.08 -24.57
C GLY A 378 20.57 2.09 -24.51
N GLY A 379 21.80 2.60 -24.56
CA GLY A 379 23.04 1.81 -24.56
C GLY A 379 24.03 2.18 -23.45
N ALA A 380 23.61 2.90 -22.43
CA ALA A 380 24.44 3.28 -21.28
C ALA A 380 24.19 2.35 -20.08
N ASN A 381 24.93 2.54 -18.98
CA ASN A 381 24.83 1.70 -17.78
C ASN A 381 23.40 1.51 -17.26
N SER A 382 22.61 2.58 -17.14
CA SER A 382 21.23 2.47 -16.66
C SER A 382 20.37 1.57 -17.54
N ALA A 383 20.57 1.60 -18.86
CA ALA A 383 19.85 0.75 -19.81
C ALA A 383 20.27 -0.72 -19.66
N GLY A 384 21.57 -1.00 -19.61
CA GLY A 384 22.05 -2.37 -19.40
C GLY A 384 21.62 -2.95 -18.04
N GLN A 385 21.60 -2.14 -16.98
CA GLN A 385 21.15 -2.56 -15.66
C GLN A 385 19.65 -2.83 -15.62
N GLY A 386 18.86 -2.04 -16.35
CA GLY A 386 17.44 -2.32 -16.57
C GLY A 386 17.24 -3.62 -17.32
N ALA A 387 18.00 -3.83 -18.41
CA ALA A 387 17.90 -5.05 -19.22
C ALA A 387 18.23 -6.32 -18.41
N MET A 388 19.33 -6.32 -17.66
CA MET A 388 19.73 -7.43 -16.78
C MET A 388 18.78 -7.65 -15.59
N PHE A 389 18.09 -6.61 -15.15
CA PHE A 389 17.06 -6.74 -14.13
C PHE A 389 15.82 -7.43 -14.71
N PHE A 390 15.31 -6.95 -15.84
CA PHE A 390 14.12 -7.50 -16.48
C PHE A 390 14.31 -8.91 -17.06
N SER A 391 15.52 -9.26 -17.50
CA SER A 391 15.81 -10.61 -18.04
C SER A 391 15.56 -11.75 -17.06
N ARG A 392 15.43 -11.44 -15.75
CA ARG A 392 15.10 -12.42 -14.71
C ARG A 392 13.62 -12.83 -14.69
N TYR A 393 12.73 -12.07 -15.31
CA TYR A 393 11.28 -12.23 -15.19
C TYR A 393 10.53 -12.11 -16.52
N ALA A 394 11.05 -11.32 -17.47
CA ALA A 394 10.49 -11.15 -18.81
C ALA A 394 10.73 -12.41 -19.65
N SER A 395 9.87 -12.68 -20.64
CA SER A 395 10.13 -13.75 -21.61
C SER A 395 11.23 -13.38 -22.60
N LYS A 396 11.39 -12.08 -22.86
CA LYS A 396 12.44 -11.53 -23.73
C LYS A 396 12.73 -10.08 -23.38
N VAL A 397 13.98 -9.67 -23.51
CA VAL A 397 14.40 -8.26 -23.41
C VAL A 397 15.13 -7.86 -24.68
N THR A 398 14.64 -6.83 -25.39
CA THR A 398 15.31 -6.25 -26.56
C THR A 398 15.90 -4.90 -26.20
N MET A 399 17.21 -4.73 -26.37
CA MET A 399 17.85 -3.41 -26.24
C MET A 399 17.90 -2.69 -27.59
N LEU A 400 17.34 -1.48 -27.66
CA LEU A 400 17.45 -0.59 -28.80
C LEU A 400 18.53 0.45 -28.54
N VAL A 401 19.64 0.34 -29.28
CA VAL A 401 20.83 1.16 -29.09
C VAL A 401 21.10 1.97 -30.35
N ARG A 402 21.17 3.29 -30.20
CA ARG A 402 21.46 4.21 -31.32
C ARG A 402 22.90 4.08 -31.82
N SER A 403 23.83 3.68 -30.96
CA SER A 403 25.23 3.47 -31.33
C SER A 403 25.46 2.12 -31.98
N THR A 404 26.59 2.00 -32.69
CA THR A 404 27.06 0.74 -33.32
C THR A 404 27.59 -0.30 -32.31
N SER A 405 27.76 0.06 -31.04
CA SER A 405 28.28 -0.82 -29.99
C SER A 405 27.89 -0.31 -28.60
N LEU A 406 27.71 -1.23 -27.65
CA LEU A 406 27.52 -0.95 -26.22
C LEU A 406 28.78 -0.33 -25.58
N SER A 407 29.98 -0.71 -26.05
CA SER A 407 31.26 -0.24 -25.49
C SER A 407 31.50 1.27 -25.59
N LYS A 408 30.68 2.00 -26.35
CA LYS A 408 30.75 3.47 -26.43
C LYS A 408 30.25 4.16 -25.16
N SER A 409 29.33 3.55 -24.41
CA SER A 409 28.66 4.20 -23.28
C SER A 409 28.36 3.28 -22.10
N MET A 410 28.58 1.98 -22.24
CA MET A 410 28.36 0.98 -21.21
C MET A 410 29.69 0.50 -20.63
N SER A 411 29.73 0.33 -19.32
CA SER A 411 30.85 -0.26 -18.59
C SER A 411 31.04 -1.74 -18.96
N GLN A 412 32.30 -2.17 -19.06
CA GLN A 412 32.66 -3.51 -19.53
C GLN A 412 31.98 -4.65 -18.76
N TYR A 413 31.95 -4.58 -17.43
CA TYR A 413 31.32 -5.63 -16.60
C TYR A 413 29.86 -5.92 -17.00
N LEU A 414 29.13 -4.88 -17.44
CA LEU A 414 27.73 -4.99 -17.80
C LEU A 414 27.56 -5.53 -19.21
N ILE A 415 28.49 -5.19 -20.11
CA ILE A 415 28.57 -5.78 -21.45
C ILE A 415 28.81 -7.29 -21.33
N ASP A 416 29.75 -7.69 -20.45
CA ASP A 416 30.07 -9.10 -20.21
C ASP A 416 28.87 -9.85 -19.61
N GLN A 417 28.13 -9.22 -18.69
CA GLN A 417 26.90 -9.78 -18.13
C GLN A 417 25.81 -9.99 -19.20
N ILE A 418 25.60 -9.01 -20.08
CA ILE A 418 24.62 -9.13 -21.18
C ILE A 418 25.05 -10.19 -22.19
N ALA A 419 26.34 -10.29 -22.51
CA ALA A 419 26.85 -11.32 -23.41
C ALA A 419 26.73 -12.74 -22.84
N GLY A 420 26.64 -12.87 -21.52
CA GLY A 420 26.45 -14.14 -20.81
C GLY A 420 24.98 -14.57 -20.65
N THR A 421 24.01 -13.83 -21.20
CA THR A 421 22.59 -14.23 -21.22
C THR A 421 22.21 -14.85 -22.56
N ASP A 422 21.33 -15.85 -22.53
CA ASP A 422 20.81 -16.56 -23.72
C ASP A 422 19.87 -15.72 -24.60
#